data_AF-A6IIL2-F1
#
_entry.id   AF-A6IIL2-F1
#
_cell.length_a   1.000
_cell.length_b   1.000
_cell.length_c   1.000
_cell.angle_alpha   90.00
_cell.angle_beta   90.00
_cell.angle_gamma   90.00
#
_symmetry.space_group_name_H-M   'P 1'
#
loop_
_entity.id
_entity.type
_entity.pdbx_description
1 polymer ?
#
loop_
_entity_poly.entity_id
_entity_poly.type
_entity_poly.pdbx_seq_one_letter_code
_entity_poly.pdbx_strand_id
1 'polypeptide(L)'
;MLFLWLTRLKRMPPTCRMWPSMSGVTVKYYGKASHAAAYPWEGVNALDAAVLAYNNLSALRQQMKPTWRVHGIIKNGGVKPNIIPSYSELLYYFRAPSMKELHVLTKKAEDSFRAAALATGCTVEIKSEAHDYYNVIPNKTLCSAYMENGKKLGVEFISEDAVLNGPSGN
;
A
#
# COMPACT_ATOMS: atom_id res chain seq x y z
N MET A 1 28.73 20.90 9.27
CA MET A 1 27.54 20.02 9.11
C MET A 1 26.28 20.48 9.87
N LEU A 2 26.31 21.55 10.69
CA LEU A 2 25.10 22.07 11.37
C LEU A 2 24.23 23.03 10.52
N PHE A 3 24.80 23.60 9.44
CA PHE A 3 24.16 24.67 8.65
C PHE A 3 23.06 24.20 7.68
N LEU A 4 23.03 22.91 7.32
CA LEU A 4 22.02 22.32 6.43
C LEU A 4 20.73 21.92 7.17
N TRP A 5 20.73 21.92 8.51
CA TRP A 5 19.59 21.51 9.32
C TRP A 5 18.61 22.68 9.58
N LEU A 6 19.13 23.90 9.73
CA LEU A 6 18.31 25.10 9.99
C LEU A 6 17.56 25.63 8.76
N THR A 7 18.04 25.36 7.53
CA THR A 7 17.38 25.80 6.29
C THR A 7 16.22 24.90 5.87
N ARG A 8 16.16 23.66 6.36
CA ARG A 8 15.06 22.72 6.06
C ARG A 8 13.79 22.97 6.88
N LEU A 9 13.91 23.69 8.01
CA LEU A 9 12.78 24.07 8.88
C LEU A 9 11.92 25.22 8.32
N LYS A 10 12.41 25.99 7.33
CA LYS A 10 11.67 27.10 6.71
C LYS A 10 10.97 26.75 5.41
N ARG A 11 11.10 25.51 4.95
CA ARG A 11 10.51 25.03 3.69
C ARG A 11 9.34 24.12 4.01
N MET A 12 8.14 24.69 3.97
CA MET A 12 6.92 23.93 4.16
C MET A 12 6.32 23.53 2.82
N PRO A 13 5.77 22.32 2.68
CA PRO A 13 4.98 22.00 1.50
C PRO A 13 3.82 23.01 1.42
N PRO A 14 3.45 23.47 0.21
CA PRO A 14 2.42 24.49 0.03
C PRO A 14 1.02 23.94 0.36
N THR A 15 0.94 22.63 0.57
CA THR A 15 -0.29 21.90 0.37
C THR A 15 -1.03 21.70 1.67
N CYS A 16 -2.16 22.38 1.75
CA CYS A 16 -3.40 21.86 2.29
C CYS A 16 -3.86 20.63 1.47
N ARG A 17 -2.98 19.64 1.28
CA ARG A 17 -3.23 18.52 0.37
C ARG A 17 -4.28 17.62 0.96
N MET A 18 -5.13 17.11 0.09
CA MET A 18 -6.01 15.99 0.37
C MET A 18 -5.13 14.82 0.79
N TRP A 19 -5.11 14.49 2.08
CA TRP A 19 -4.60 13.19 2.50
C TRP A 19 -5.49 12.15 1.81
N PRO A 20 -4.92 11.23 1.01
CA PRO A 20 -5.73 10.26 0.31
C PRO A 20 -6.37 9.32 1.32
N SER A 21 -7.57 8.84 0.99
CA SER A 21 -8.18 7.75 1.74
C SER A 21 -7.22 6.56 1.77
N MET A 22 -7.15 5.86 2.90
CA MET A 22 -6.29 4.69 3.07
C MET A 22 -7.08 3.52 3.63
N SER A 23 -6.90 2.33 3.05
CA SER A 23 -7.39 1.07 3.60
C SER A 23 -6.24 0.08 3.74
N GLY A 24 -6.18 -0.60 4.88
CA GLY A 24 -5.26 -1.70 5.15
C GLY A 24 -5.98 -3.04 4.96
N VAL A 25 -5.30 -4.00 4.34
CA VAL A 25 -5.83 -5.35 4.11
C VAL A 25 -4.78 -6.38 4.48
N THR A 26 -5.20 -7.33 5.31
CA THR A 26 -4.45 -8.56 5.60
C THR A 26 -5.03 -9.70 4.78
N VAL A 27 -4.18 -10.38 4.02
CA VAL A 27 -4.56 -11.54 3.21
C VAL A 27 -3.86 -12.77 3.75
N LYS A 28 -4.62 -13.81 4.05
CA LYS A 28 -4.10 -15.07 4.57
C LYS A 28 -4.46 -16.20 3.61
N TYR A 29 -3.46 -16.94 3.15
CA TYR A 29 -3.67 -18.15 2.37
C TYR A 29 -3.46 -19.37 3.23
N TYR A 30 -4.33 -20.35 3.05
CA TYR A 30 -4.29 -21.65 3.71
C TYR A 30 -4.22 -22.75 2.66
N GLY A 31 -3.25 -23.64 2.83
CA GLY A 31 -3.00 -24.79 1.97
C GLY A 31 -2.71 -26.04 2.83
N LYS A 32 -1.88 -26.94 2.30
CA LYS A 32 -1.57 -28.23 2.93
C LYS A 32 -0.07 -28.47 2.86
N ALA A 33 0.54 -28.71 4.02
CA ALA A 33 1.97 -28.98 4.11
C ALA A 33 2.28 -30.37 3.55
N SER A 34 3.41 -30.48 2.86
CA SER A 34 3.97 -31.74 2.38
C SER A 34 5.49 -31.66 2.30
N HIS A 35 6.17 -32.80 2.26
CA HIS A 35 7.61 -32.85 2.08
C HIS A 35 7.96 -32.49 0.64
N ALA A 36 8.65 -31.36 0.45
CA ALA A 36 8.85 -30.74 -0.86
C ALA A 36 9.56 -31.65 -1.87
N ALA A 37 10.46 -32.53 -1.40
CA ALA A 37 11.20 -33.44 -2.29
C ALA A 37 10.57 -34.83 -2.45
N ALA A 38 9.72 -35.26 -1.51
CA ALA A 38 9.24 -36.65 -1.48
C ALA A 38 7.85 -36.78 -2.09
N TYR A 39 6.93 -35.90 -1.69
CA TYR A 39 5.53 -35.96 -2.09
C TYR A 39 4.95 -34.55 -2.38
N PRO A 40 5.59 -33.72 -3.23
CA PRO A 40 5.13 -32.35 -3.47
C PRO A 40 3.67 -32.26 -3.98
N TRP A 41 3.21 -33.24 -4.76
CA TRP A 41 1.84 -33.31 -5.31
C TRP A 41 0.75 -33.52 -4.25
N GLU A 42 1.10 -33.98 -3.05
CA GLU A 42 0.17 -34.10 -1.92
C GLU A 42 -0.05 -32.77 -1.18
N GLY A 43 0.76 -31.76 -1.48
CA GLY A 43 0.72 -30.44 -0.85
C GLY A 43 -0.08 -29.42 -1.65
N VAL A 44 -0.46 -28.34 -0.96
CA VAL A 44 -1.08 -27.15 -1.56
C VAL A 44 -0.30 -25.95 -1.05
N ASN A 45 0.39 -25.25 -1.95
CA ASN A 45 1.42 -24.27 -1.58
C ASN A 45 0.84 -22.86 -1.37
N ALA A 46 0.75 -22.46 -0.10
CA ALA A 46 0.26 -21.13 0.28
C ALA A 46 1.26 -20.00 -0.07
N LEU A 47 2.57 -20.28 -0.15
CA LEU A 47 3.55 -19.27 -0.56
C LEU A 47 3.40 -18.96 -2.05
N ASP A 48 3.16 -19.96 -2.89
CA ASP A 48 2.94 -19.74 -4.33
C ASP A 48 1.70 -18.87 -4.56
N ALA A 49 0.65 -19.06 -3.76
CA ALA A 49 -0.53 -18.19 -3.79
C ALA A 49 -0.18 -16.73 -3.44
N ALA A 50 0.69 -16.50 -2.44
CA ALA A 50 1.16 -15.16 -2.09
C ALA A 50 2.01 -14.52 -3.19
N VAL A 51 2.89 -15.29 -3.84
CA VAL A 51 3.71 -14.81 -4.95
C VAL A 51 2.85 -14.49 -6.17
N LEU A 52 1.89 -15.34 -6.51
CA LEU A 52 0.94 -15.07 -7.59
C LEU A 52 0.08 -13.85 -7.30
N ALA A 53 -0.38 -13.66 -6.07
CA ALA A 53 -1.07 -12.45 -5.65
C ALA A 53 -0.22 -11.19 -5.87
N TYR A 54 1.06 -11.24 -5.51
CA TYR A 54 1.99 -10.15 -5.73
C TYR A 54 2.15 -9.83 -7.23
N ASN A 55 2.27 -10.87 -8.07
CA ASN A 55 2.38 -10.74 -9.51
C ASN A 55 1.10 -10.21 -10.16
N ASN A 56 -0.07 -10.68 -9.73
CA ASN A 56 -1.37 -10.19 -10.20
C ASN A 56 -1.52 -8.69 -9.92
N LEU A 57 -1.16 -8.25 -8.70
CA LEU A 57 -1.16 -6.83 -8.36
C LEU A 57 -0.12 -6.03 -9.15
N SER A 58 1.05 -6.62 -9.45
CA SER A 58 2.05 -6.00 -10.31
C SER A 58 1.50 -5.74 -11.71
N ALA A 59 0.86 -6.75 -12.33
CA ALA A 59 0.21 -6.62 -13.62
C ALA A 59 -0.92 -5.58 -13.60
N LEU A 60 -1.70 -5.52 -12.51
CA LEU A 60 -2.79 -4.56 -12.35
C LEU A 60 -2.33 -3.09 -12.40
N ARG A 61 -1.05 -2.80 -12.08
CA ARG A 61 -0.53 -1.41 -11.98
C ARG A 61 -0.68 -0.62 -13.28
N GLN A 62 -0.61 -1.27 -14.45
CA GLN A 62 -0.80 -0.58 -15.73
C GLN A 62 -2.24 -0.03 -15.89
N GLN A 63 -3.23 -0.69 -15.28
CA GLN A 63 -4.65 -0.31 -15.34
C GLN A 63 -5.13 0.43 -14.07
N MET A 64 -4.19 0.96 -13.26
CA MET A 64 -4.48 1.83 -12.13
C MET A 64 -4.44 3.30 -12.54
N LYS A 65 -5.19 4.16 -11.83
CA LYS A 65 -5.07 5.61 -12.01
C LYS A 65 -3.71 6.11 -11.53
N PRO A 66 -3.12 7.16 -12.14
CA PRO A 66 -1.86 7.75 -11.69
C PRO A 66 -1.87 8.28 -10.25
N THR A 67 -3.05 8.51 -9.67
CA THR A 67 -3.27 8.96 -8.30
C THR A 67 -3.38 7.83 -7.28
N TRP A 68 -3.50 6.58 -7.73
CA TRP A 68 -3.65 5.42 -6.85
C TRP A 68 -2.30 4.90 -6.39
N ARG A 69 -2.23 4.41 -5.15
CA ARG A 69 -1.02 3.84 -4.60
C ARG A 69 -1.35 2.51 -3.93
N VAL A 70 -0.48 1.53 -4.18
CA VAL A 70 -0.57 0.17 -3.64
C VAL A 70 0.80 -0.24 -3.16
N HIS A 71 0.87 -0.61 -1.89
CA HIS A 71 2.10 -1.04 -1.22
C HIS A 71 1.78 -2.27 -0.39
N GLY A 72 2.68 -3.23 -0.34
CA GLY A 72 2.47 -4.39 0.50
C GLY A 72 3.73 -5.21 0.67
N ILE A 73 3.67 -6.12 1.64
CA ILE A 73 4.75 -7.03 2.02
C ILE A 73 4.19 -8.44 2.21
N ILE A 74 5.06 -9.43 2.04
CA ILE A 74 4.82 -10.79 2.51
C ILE A 74 5.33 -10.83 3.95
N LYS A 75 4.42 -10.89 4.93
CA LYS A 75 4.76 -10.91 6.36
C LYS A 75 5.16 -12.30 6.82
N ASN A 76 4.52 -13.33 6.26
CA ASN A 76 4.86 -14.72 6.51
C ASN A 76 4.83 -15.50 5.18
N GLY A 77 5.93 -16.16 4.85
CA GLY A 77 6.11 -16.92 3.61
C GLY A 77 6.46 -18.39 3.82
N GLY A 78 6.23 -18.94 5.01
CA GLY A 78 6.59 -20.32 5.33
C GLY A 78 7.77 -20.43 6.30
N VAL A 79 8.03 -21.66 6.76
CA VAL A 79 8.93 -21.91 7.90
C VAL A 79 10.28 -22.47 7.44
N LYS A 80 10.28 -23.40 6.47
CA LYS A 80 11.48 -24.08 5.98
C LYS A 80 11.38 -24.35 4.48
N PRO A 81 12.51 -24.35 3.75
CA PRO A 81 12.51 -24.57 2.31
C PRO A 81 12.17 -26.02 1.90
N ASN A 82 12.35 -27.00 2.79
CA ASN A 82 12.08 -28.41 2.51
C ASN A 82 10.62 -28.83 2.80
N ILE A 83 9.77 -27.90 3.24
CA ILE A 83 8.36 -28.16 3.55
C ILE A 83 7.52 -27.20 2.70
N ILE A 84 6.54 -27.75 1.98
CA ILE A 84 5.58 -26.93 1.25
C ILE A 84 4.79 -26.07 2.27
N PRO A 85 4.81 -24.73 2.16
CA PRO A 85 4.11 -23.87 3.10
C PRO A 85 2.60 -24.10 3.08
N SER A 86 2.02 -24.46 4.24
CA SER A 86 0.57 -24.53 4.42
C SER A 86 -0.08 -23.19 4.75
N TYR A 87 0.72 -22.16 5.04
CA TYR A 87 0.25 -20.85 5.44
C TYR A 87 1.14 -19.73 4.87
N SER A 88 0.51 -18.65 4.42
CA SER A 88 1.19 -17.39 4.12
C SER A 88 0.30 -16.19 4.48
N GLU A 89 0.94 -15.06 4.77
CA GLU A 89 0.28 -13.81 5.17
C GLU A 89 0.89 -12.63 4.41
N LEU A 90 0.03 -11.85 3.76
CA LEU A 90 0.39 -10.57 3.15
C LEU A 90 -0.28 -9.42 3.87
N LEU A 91 0.41 -8.28 3.91
CA LEU A 91 -0.12 -7.01 4.37
C LEU A 91 -0.06 -6.01 3.24
N TYR A 92 -1.18 -5.36 2.94
CA TYR A 92 -1.29 -4.35 1.89
C TYR A 92 -1.95 -3.06 2.40
N TYR A 93 -1.46 -1.93 1.91
CA TYR A 93 -2.08 -0.63 2.04
C TYR A 93 -2.45 -0.09 0.66
N PHE A 94 -3.72 0.31 0.54
CA PHE A 94 -4.28 0.95 -0.64
C PHE A 94 -4.55 2.42 -0.34
N ARG A 95 -4.20 3.31 -1.27
CA ARG A 95 -4.53 4.73 -1.17
C ARG A 95 -5.13 5.27 -2.45
N ALA A 96 -6.19 6.05 -2.31
CA ALA A 96 -6.85 6.74 -3.42
C ALA A 96 -7.38 8.12 -2.98
N PRO A 97 -7.60 9.07 -3.90
CA PRO A 97 -8.08 10.41 -3.57
C PRO A 97 -9.46 10.47 -2.90
N SER A 98 -10.30 9.45 -3.08
CA SER A 98 -11.65 9.38 -2.49
C SER A 98 -12.00 7.95 -2.08
N MET A 99 -12.93 7.80 -1.13
CA MET A 99 -13.44 6.50 -0.70
C MET A 99 -14.07 5.69 -1.83
N LYS A 100 -14.77 6.35 -2.77
CA LYS A 100 -15.35 5.67 -3.94
C LYS A 100 -14.27 5.02 -4.80
N GLU A 101 -13.18 5.74 -5.05
CA GLU A 101 -12.05 5.20 -5.80
C GLU A 101 -11.29 4.14 -5.00
N LEU A 102 -11.13 4.32 -3.69
CA LEU A 102 -10.50 3.37 -2.81
C LEU A 102 -11.24 2.03 -2.82
N HIS A 103 -12.57 2.05 -2.78
CA HIS A 103 -13.38 0.84 -2.87
C HIS A 103 -13.19 0.11 -4.21
N VAL A 104 -13.15 0.84 -5.33
CA VAL A 104 -12.88 0.24 -6.65
C VAL A 104 -11.50 -0.40 -6.70
N LEU A 105 -10.46 0.29 -6.20
CA LEU A 105 -9.10 -0.25 -6.14
C LEU A 105 -9.03 -1.49 -5.25
N THR A 106 -9.62 -1.42 -4.05
CA THR A 106 -9.63 -2.51 -3.08
C THR A 106 -10.33 -3.73 -3.68
N LYS A 107 -11.48 -3.55 -4.32
CA LYS A 107 -12.19 -4.65 -5.00
C LYS A 107 -11.33 -5.33 -6.07
N LYS A 108 -10.67 -4.57 -6.94
CA LYS A 108 -9.74 -5.12 -7.96
C LYS A 108 -8.58 -5.90 -7.32
N ALA A 109 -8.04 -5.40 -6.21
CA ALA A 109 -6.98 -6.08 -5.48
C ALA A 109 -7.48 -7.37 -4.82
N GLU A 110 -8.65 -7.36 -4.20
CA GLU A 110 -9.26 -8.57 -3.63
C GLU A 110 -9.51 -9.65 -4.66
N ASP A 111 -9.99 -9.27 -5.84
CA ASP A 111 -10.22 -10.24 -6.91
C ASP A 111 -8.90 -10.84 -7.42
N SER A 112 -7.82 -10.05 -7.41
CA SER A 112 -6.45 -10.53 -7.68
C SER A 112 -5.97 -11.55 -6.62
N PHE A 113 -6.31 -11.31 -5.35
CA PHE A 113 -6.01 -12.23 -4.25
C PHE A 113 -6.80 -13.53 -4.35
N ARG A 114 -8.10 -13.45 -4.70
CA ARG A 114 -8.97 -14.61 -4.92
C ARG A 114 -8.51 -15.44 -6.11
N ALA A 115 -8.09 -14.79 -7.20
CA ALA A 115 -7.56 -15.47 -8.38
C ALA A 115 -6.31 -16.29 -8.07
N ALA A 116 -5.40 -15.77 -7.23
CA ALA A 116 -4.21 -16.50 -6.81
C ALA A 116 -4.53 -17.72 -5.95
N ALA A 117 -5.52 -17.63 -5.06
CA ALA A 117 -6.02 -18.77 -4.30
C ALA A 117 -6.62 -19.84 -5.23
N LEU A 118 -7.48 -19.42 -6.16
CA LEU A 118 -8.10 -20.32 -7.12
C LEU A 118 -7.06 -21.04 -7.98
N ALA A 119 -6.06 -20.32 -8.50
CA ALA A 119 -5.01 -20.88 -9.35
C ALA A 119 -4.15 -21.94 -8.64
N THR A 120 -4.02 -21.85 -7.31
CA THR A 120 -3.16 -22.74 -6.51
C THR A 120 -3.93 -23.79 -5.72
N GLY A 121 -5.28 -23.74 -5.74
CA GLY A 121 -6.13 -24.58 -4.89
C GLY A 121 -6.10 -24.19 -3.41
N CYS A 122 -5.54 -23.02 -3.06
CA CYS A 122 -5.54 -22.52 -1.68
C CYS A 122 -6.91 -21.93 -1.29
N THR A 123 -7.19 -21.92 0.01
CA THR A 123 -8.25 -21.09 0.57
C THR A 123 -7.69 -19.72 0.94
N VAL A 124 -8.47 -18.66 0.75
CA VAL A 124 -8.05 -17.29 1.10
C VAL A 124 -9.02 -16.65 2.10
N GLU A 125 -8.46 -16.00 3.09
CA GLU A 125 -9.15 -15.13 4.04
C GLU A 125 -8.63 -13.71 3.85
N ILE A 126 -9.53 -12.77 3.53
CA ILE A 126 -9.21 -11.36 3.33
C ILE A 126 -9.86 -10.58 4.46
N LYS A 127 -9.04 -9.90 5.26
CA LYS A 127 -9.48 -9.05 6.37
C LYS A 127 -9.10 -7.61 6.09
N SER A 128 -10.09 -6.74 5.98
CA SER A 128 -9.86 -5.29 6.03
C SER A 128 -9.52 -4.88 7.45
N GLU A 129 -8.53 -4.01 7.60
CA GLU A 129 -8.20 -3.41 8.89
C GLU A 129 -9.36 -2.51 9.35
N ALA A 130 -9.57 -2.41 10.65
CA ALA A 130 -10.75 -1.76 11.23
C ALA A 130 -10.82 -0.24 11.01
N HIS A 131 -9.74 0.38 10.51
CA HIS A 131 -9.62 1.84 10.40
C HIS A 131 -9.29 2.24 8.97
N ASP A 132 -10.33 2.34 8.14
CA ASP A 132 -10.25 3.09 6.90
C ASP A 132 -10.10 4.57 7.23
N TYR A 133 -9.04 5.19 6.70
CA TYR A 133 -8.84 6.62 6.84
C TYR A 133 -9.56 7.32 5.69
N TYR A 134 -10.45 8.25 6.03
CA TYR A 134 -11.12 9.09 5.06
C TYR A 134 -10.17 10.14 4.48
N ASN A 135 -10.47 10.59 3.26
CA ASN A 135 -9.70 11.65 2.65
C ASN A 135 -9.93 12.97 3.39
N VAL A 136 -8.86 13.73 3.62
CA VAL A 136 -8.97 15.06 4.24
C VAL A 136 -9.51 16.04 3.22
N ILE A 137 -10.63 16.70 3.51
CA ILE A 137 -11.19 17.75 2.63
C ILE A 137 -10.67 19.11 3.12
N PRO A 138 -9.75 19.76 2.37
CA PRO A 138 -9.18 21.04 2.80
C PRO A 138 -10.16 22.20 2.63
N ASN A 139 -10.25 23.06 3.64
CA ASN A 139 -10.97 24.33 3.53
C ASN A 139 -10.09 25.37 2.85
N LYS A 140 -10.37 25.65 1.57
CA LYS A 140 -9.57 26.56 0.73
C LYS A 140 -9.32 27.92 1.38
N THR A 141 -10.32 28.49 2.06
CA THR A 141 -10.20 29.79 2.73
C THR A 141 -9.15 29.75 3.85
N LEU A 142 -9.22 28.71 4.70
CA LEU A 142 -8.24 28.53 5.77
C LEU A 142 -6.84 28.24 5.21
N CYS A 143 -6.74 27.45 4.14
CA CYS A 143 -5.47 27.16 3.48
C CYS A 143 -4.83 28.45 2.93
N SER A 144 -5.61 29.31 2.27
CA SER A 144 -5.13 30.59 1.75
C SER A 144 -4.67 31.52 2.87
N ALA A 145 -5.46 31.65 3.95
CA ALA A 145 -5.10 32.46 5.11
C ALA A 145 -3.81 31.95 5.79
N TYR A 146 -3.64 30.63 5.88
CA TYR A 146 -2.43 30.01 6.39
C TYR A 146 -1.21 30.34 5.52
N MET A 147 -1.33 30.20 4.20
CA MET A 147 -0.25 30.50 3.27
C MET A 147 0.13 31.98 3.28
N GLU A 148 -0.85 32.88 3.35
CA GLU A 148 -0.60 34.32 3.39
C GLU A 148 0.14 34.72 4.68
N ASN A 149 -0.34 34.26 5.84
CA ASN A 149 0.31 34.54 7.12
C ASN A 149 1.69 33.89 7.23
N GLY A 150 1.85 32.66 6.73
CA GLY A 150 3.15 31.99 6.67
C GLY A 150 4.18 32.77 5.84
N LYS A 151 3.77 33.30 4.68
CA LYS A 151 4.64 34.17 3.86
C LYS A 151 5.03 35.45 4.60
N LYS A 152 4.11 36.09 5.32
CA LYS A 152 4.40 37.27 6.15
C LYS A 152 5.42 36.98 7.25
N LEU A 153 5.44 35.75 7.77
CA LEU A 153 6.41 35.28 8.77
C LEU A 153 7.72 34.77 8.16
N GLY A 154 7.91 34.89 6.84
CA GLY A 154 9.13 34.45 6.14
C GLY A 154 9.22 32.94 5.92
N VAL A 155 8.10 32.22 5.92
CA VAL A 155 8.03 30.80 5.51
C VAL A 155 8.04 30.72 3.99
N GLU A 156 8.94 29.91 3.44
CA GLU A 156 8.97 29.59 2.02
C GLU A 156 8.13 28.34 1.77
N PHE A 157 7.09 28.48 0.94
CA PHE A 157 6.33 27.34 0.48
C PHE A 157 6.97 26.78 -0.79
N ILE A 158 7.32 25.50 -0.76
CA ILE A 158 7.89 24.78 -1.92
C ILE A 158 6.81 24.65 -3.00
N SER A 159 7.15 24.53 -4.29
CA SER A 159 6.14 24.19 -5.32
C SER A 159 5.70 22.71 -5.21
N GLU A 160 4.48 22.40 -5.67
CA GLU A 160 3.91 21.04 -5.54
C GLU A 160 4.76 19.96 -6.24
N ASP A 161 5.40 20.28 -7.36
CA ASP A 161 6.26 19.36 -8.12
C ASP A 161 7.56 19.01 -7.40
N ALA A 162 8.08 19.93 -6.59
CA ALA A 162 9.32 19.71 -5.83
C ALA A 162 9.11 18.86 -4.56
N VAL A 163 7.87 18.78 -4.06
CA VAL A 163 7.51 17.88 -2.94
C VAL A 163 7.37 16.43 -3.42
N LEU A 164 6.92 16.21 -4.65
CA LEU A 164 6.74 14.87 -5.25
C LEU A 164 8.06 14.22 -5.67
N ASN A 165 9.04 15.02 -6.09
CA ASN A 165 10.33 14.56 -6.61
C ASN A 165 11.49 14.72 -5.62
N GLY A 166 11.21 15.20 -4.40
CA GLY A 166 12.22 15.34 -3.35
C GLY A 166 12.65 13.98 -2.80
N PRO A 167 13.91 13.81 -2.36
CA PRO A 167 14.36 12.57 -1.75
C PRO A 167 13.53 12.27 -0.49
N SER A 168 12.69 11.24 -0.59
CA SER A 168 11.84 10.75 0.49
C SER A 168 12.67 9.80 1.37
N GLY A 169 13.23 10.34 2.45
CA GLY A 169 13.90 9.56 3.49
C GLY A 169 15.39 9.83 3.59
N ASN A 170 15.79 10.46 4.70
CA ASN A 170 17.04 10.22 5.40
C ASN A 170 16.67 9.89 6.85
#